data_AF-A0A918TK91-F1
#
_entry.id   AF-A0A918TK91-F1
#
_cell.length_a   1.000
_cell.length_b   1.000
_cell.length_c   1.000
_cell.angle_alpha   90.00
_cell.angle_beta   90.00
_cell.angle_gamma   90.00
#
_symmetry.space_group_name_H-M   'P 1'
#
loop_
_entity.id
_entity.type
_entity.pdbx_description
1 polymer ?
#
loop_
_entity_poly.entity_id
_entity_poly.type
_entity_poly.pdbx_seq_one_letter_code
_entity_poly.pdbx_strand_id
1 'polypeptide(L)'
;MTTAPVSIPVPEEAPAVPSLDIGFSDDFGAGFGGTGSGPGSGSGFGSRGSLDSALAGRLYDFKQRAGGTPNTDYPTDKAAISRGDEYVKIITELHDRKFPDSMLNDYFRAPFELSLTHLAIPYSNAAEGPRYFGAEEEIKPSGWMAQYNGTVIVPESGRYRFVGAADDYLSVTINGKVRLYACWPSIQQRIAGDWDKKKKSGEWDSPLANARLIAGDWINLRAGQKIEMELAIGERPGGMVGFLLQVEKANENYRKDPNGRPILPLFTTQALDPATQQDIKSKFGSYEFEWEKVPVFRSAKTSKR
;
A
#
# COMPACT_ATOMS: atom_id res chain seq x y z
N MET A 1 -23.70 -14.51 80.48
CA MET A 1 -22.96 -15.25 79.44
C MET A 1 -23.39 -14.65 78.11
N THR A 2 -22.56 -13.78 77.56
CA THR A 2 -22.85 -12.98 76.36
C THR A 2 -21.91 -13.45 75.26
N THR A 3 -22.45 -14.10 74.24
CA THR A 3 -21.72 -14.53 73.04
C THR A 3 -21.64 -13.38 72.05
N ALA A 4 -20.42 -13.00 71.66
CA ALA A 4 -20.19 -12.02 70.61
C ALA A 4 -20.49 -12.62 69.22
N PRO A 5 -21.02 -11.84 68.25
CA PRO A 5 -21.17 -12.29 66.88
C PRO A 5 -19.82 -12.30 66.15
N VAL A 6 -19.52 -13.42 65.49
CA VAL A 6 -18.38 -13.56 64.57
C VAL A 6 -18.69 -12.79 63.29
N SER A 7 -17.83 -11.85 62.91
CA SER A 7 -17.93 -11.11 61.65
C SER A 7 -17.28 -11.93 60.53
N ILE A 8 -18.04 -12.20 59.47
CA ILE A 8 -17.52 -12.78 58.22
C ILE A 8 -17.07 -11.60 57.34
N PRO A 9 -15.80 -11.53 56.92
CA PRO A 9 -15.38 -10.50 55.98
C PRO A 9 -15.98 -10.78 54.60
N VAL A 10 -16.70 -9.79 54.07
CA VAL A 10 -17.13 -9.74 52.67
C VAL A 10 -15.90 -9.34 51.83
N PRO A 11 -15.55 -10.07 50.75
CA PRO A 11 -14.51 -9.60 49.84
C PRO A 11 -15.07 -8.40 49.06
N GLU A 12 -14.53 -7.22 49.34
CA GLU A 12 -14.76 -6.02 48.54
C GLU A 12 -13.63 -5.91 47.50
N GLU A 13 -13.76 -6.66 46.42
CA GLU A 13 -13.04 -6.37 45.18
C GLU A 13 -14.02 -6.44 44.02
N ALA A 14 -14.52 -5.26 43.62
CA ALA A 14 -15.10 -5.10 42.30
C ALA A 14 -13.99 -5.35 41.26
N PRO A 15 -14.22 -6.16 40.21
CA PRO A 15 -13.24 -6.29 39.15
C PRO A 15 -13.03 -4.91 38.52
N ALA A 16 -11.78 -4.43 38.55
CA ALA A 16 -11.39 -3.24 37.82
C ALA A 16 -11.74 -3.45 36.35
N VAL A 17 -12.73 -2.70 35.86
CA VAL A 17 -12.93 -2.54 34.42
C VAL A 17 -11.68 -1.85 33.89
N PRO A 18 -10.91 -2.46 32.97
CA PRO A 18 -9.78 -1.75 32.39
C PRO A 18 -10.34 -0.62 31.52
N SER A 19 -10.19 0.61 31.99
CA SER A 19 -10.30 1.79 31.15
C SER A 19 -9.19 1.67 30.10
N LEU A 20 -9.58 1.53 28.82
CA LEU A 20 -8.68 1.71 27.69
C LEU A 20 -8.25 3.19 27.67
N ASP A 21 -7.14 3.47 28.36
CA ASP A 21 -6.43 4.72 28.23
C ASP A 21 -5.48 4.56 27.03
N ILE A 22 -5.90 5.09 25.88
CA ILE A 22 -5.04 5.18 24.68
C ILE A 22 -4.18 6.44 24.85
N GLY A 23 -3.35 6.41 25.90
CA GLY A 23 -2.33 7.39 26.19
C GLY A 23 -1.05 7.02 25.45
N PHE A 24 -0.73 7.79 24.40
CA PHE A 24 0.59 7.75 23.78
C PHE A 24 1.62 8.26 24.79
N SER A 25 2.42 7.36 25.35
CA SER A 25 3.65 7.72 26.06
C SER A 25 4.77 6.79 25.60
N ASP A 26 5.84 7.42 25.14
CA ASP A 26 7.10 6.85 24.71
C ASP A 26 7.67 5.88 25.75
N ASP A 27 7.68 4.58 25.44
CA ASP A 27 8.78 3.69 25.80
C ASP A 27 8.69 2.37 25.01
N PHE A 28 9.43 2.27 23.90
CA PHE A 28 9.84 0.95 23.38
C PHE A 28 11.15 1.06 22.61
N GLY A 29 12.20 1.49 23.32
CA GLY A 29 13.57 1.20 22.93
C GLY A 29 13.94 -0.23 23.36
N ALA A 30 13.85 -1.18 22.42
CA ALA A 30 14.70 -2.39 22.28
C ALA A 30 13.93 -3.53 21.57
N GLY A 31 14.47 -3.99 20.44
CA GLY A 31 14.22 -5.34 19.94
C GLY A 31 13.60 -5.43 18.54
N PHE A 32 14.46 -5.58 17.54
CA PHE A 32 14.13 -6.30 16.31
C PHE A 32 13.45 -7.64 16.67
N GLY A 33 12.17 -7.79 16.33
CA GLY A 33 11.40 -8.94 16.81
C GLY A 33 10.02 -9.13 16.19
N GLY A 34 9.84 -8.78 14.92
CA GLY A 34 8.75 -9.34 14.12
C GLY A 34 9.15 -10.72 13.62
N THR A 35 8.73 -11.77 14.32
CA THR A 35 8.96 -13.18 14.01
C THR A 35 8.48 -13.52 12.60
N GLY A 36 9.43 -13.61 11.68
CA GLY A 36 9.20 -14.06 10.30
C GLY A 36 10.45 -13.95 9.42
N SER A 37 11.65 -14.15 9.96
CA SER A 37 12.90 -14.12 9.17
C SER A 37 13.05 -15.41 8.36
N GLY A 38 12.27 -15.53 7.29
CA GLY A 38 12.62 -16.28 6.09
C GLY A 38 12.76 -15.28 4.93
N PRO A 39 13.49 -15.61 3.85
CA PRO A 39 13.67 -14.73 2.68
C PRO A 39 12.38 -14.40 1.89
N GLY A 40 11.19 -14.67 2.44
CA GLY A 40 9.89 -14.47 1.81
C GLY A 40 8.86 -13.65 2.61
N SER A 41 9.10 -13.31 3.89
CA SER A 41 8.14 -12.54 4.69
C SER A 41 8.35 -11.02 4.51
N GLY A 42 8.00 -10.53 3.32
CA GLY A 42 7.92 -9.10 3.06
C GLY A 42 6.77 -8.45 3.83
N SER A 43 6.88 -7.16 4.10
CA SER A 43 5.91 -6.42 4.91
C SER A 43 4.62 -5.96 4.23
N GLY A 44 4.35 -6.49 3.04
CA GLY A 44 3.41 -5.88 2.09
C GLY A 44 4.00 -4.65 1.35
N PHE A 45 4.92 -3.89 1.96
CA PHE A 45 5.70 -2.82 1.29
C PHE A 45 6.91 -3.37 0.51
N GLY A 46 7.24 -4.64 0.71
CA GLY A 46 8.38 -5.32 0.09
C GLY A 46 9.36 -5.86 1.12
N SER A 47 10.50 -6.36 0.64
CA SER A 47 11.59 -6.87 1.48
C SER A 47 12.88 -6.10 1.21
N ARG A 48 13.69 -5.91 2.25
CA ARG A 48 15.05 -5.37 2.07
C ARG A 48 15.91 -6.39 1.32
N GLY A 49 16.86 -5.89 0.53
CA GLY A 49 17.71 -6.69 -0.34
C GLY A 49 17.19 -6.71 -1.78
N SER A 50 18.11 -6.89 -2.72
CA SER A 50 17.79 -6.96 -4.15
C SER A 50 17.21 -8.33 -4.48
N LEU A 51 15.94 -8.37 -4.86
CA LEU A 51 15.35 -9.55 -5.48
C LEU A 51 15.30 -9.34 -6.98
N ASP A 52 15.99 -10.21 -7.72
CA ASP A 52 16.04 -10.19 -9.20
C ASP A 52 14.64 -10.22 -9.85
N SER A 53 13.63 -10.72 -9.12
CA SER A 53 12.24 -10.89 -9.53
C SER A 53 11.31 -9.75 -9.10
N ALA A 54 11.79 -8.64 -8.52
CA ALA A 54 10.94 -7.62 -7.89
C ALA A 54 10.99 -6.24 -8.59
N LEU A 55 10.02 -5.38 -8.24
CA LEU A 55 10.06 -3.94 -8.54
C LEU A 55 10.88 -3.22 -7.45
N ALA A 56 11.76 -2.31 -7.86
CA ALA A 56 12.63 -1.57 -6.95
C ALA A 56 11.88 -0.36 -6.37
N GLY A 57 11.73 -0.34 -5.05
CA GLY A 57 10.95 0.64 -4.27
C GLY A 57 11.81 1.71 -3.63
N ARG A 58 11.38 2.96 -3.73
CA ARG A 58 11.97 4.14 -3.09
C ARG A 58 10.87 4.99 -2.47
N LEU A 59 11.06 5.44 -1.24
CA LEU A 59 10.12 6.32 -0.56
C LEU A 59 10.65 7.75 -0.51
N TYR A 60 9.78 8.70 -0.84
CA TYR A 60 10.07 10.14 -0.88
C TYR A 60 9.12 10.89 0.06
N ASP A 61 9.66 11.82 0.83
CA ASP A 61 8.90 12.71 1.70
C ASP A 61 8.76 14.10 1.07
N PHE A 62 7.54 14.48 0.70
CA PHE A 62 7.26 15.78 0.08
C PHE A 62 7.41 16.96 1.05
N LYS A 63 7.41 16.67 2.36
CA LYS A 63 7.57 17.66 3.43
C LYS A 63 9.00 18.15 3.59
N GLN A 64 9.97 17.48 2.96
CA GLN A 64 11.39 17.75 3.11
C GLN A 64 12.08 17.85 1.75
N ARG A 65 13.08 18.73 1.64
CA ARG A 65 14.00 18.77 0.50
C ARG A 65 14.99 17.61 0.61
N ALA A 66 15.70 17.32 -0.49
CA ALA A 66 16.69 16.25 -0.58
C ALA A 66 17.66 16.15 0.60
N GLY A 67 18.08 17.30 1.16
CA GLY A 67 18.99 17.38 2.31
C GLY A 67 18.34 17.19 3.69
N GLY A 68 17.06 16.84 3.77
CA GLY A 68 16.32 16.71 5.04
C GLY A 68 15.88 18.04 5.65
N THR A 69 16.03 19.15 4.93
CA THR A 69 15.51 20.44 5.38
C THR A 69 14.02 20.58 5.05
N PRO A 70 13.22 21.33 5.82
CA PRO A 70 11.80 21.50 5.53
C PRO A 70 11.53 22.03 4.11
N ASN A 71 10.59 21.42 3.41
CA ASN A 71 10.04 21.97 2.18
C ASN A 71 8.99 23.02 2.53
N THR A 72 9.33 24.30 2.40
CA THR A 72 8.45 25.43 2.72
C THR A 72 7.21 25.53 1.83
N ASP A 73 7.20 24.88 0.67
CA ASP A 73 6.05 24.83 -0.22
C ASP A 73 5.00 23.81 0.25
N TYR A 74 5.41 22.86 1.11
CA TYR A 74 4.51 21.86 1.67
C TYR A 74 3.85 22.38 2.95
N PRO A 75 2.52 22.28 3.10
CA PRO A 75 1.82 22.82 4.25
C PRO A 75 2.19 22.11 5.55
N THR A 76 2.25 22.88 6.65
CA THR A 76 2.48 22.37 8.01
C THR A 76 1.22 22.40 8.87
N ASP A 77 0.19 23.17 8.49
CA ASP A 77 -1.07 23.20 9.20
C ASP A 77 -1.94 21.98 8.87
N LYS A 78 -2.59 21.43 9.90
CA LYS A 78 -3.40 20.21 9.78
C LYS A 78 -4.52 20.36 8.76
N ALA A 79 -5.15 21.53 8.66
CA ALA A 79 -6.29 21.72 7.76
C ALA A 79 -5.88 21.64 6.29
N ALA A 80 -4.77 22.26 5.89
CA ALA A 80 -4.23 22.17 4.54
C ALA A 80 -3.73 20.75 4.22
N ILE A 81 -3.05 20.09 5.17
CA ILE A 81 -2.62 18.69 5.00
C ILE A 81 -3.85 17.78 4.81
N SER A 82 -4.91 17.94 5.59
CA SER A 82 -6.16 17.18 5.44
C SER A 82 -6.86 17.43 4.11
N ARG A 83 -6.87 18.67 3.60
CA ARG A 83 -7.36 18.98 2.24
C ARG A 83 -6.50 18.32 1.16
N GLY A 84 -5.20 18.16 1.39
CA GLY A 84 -4.28 17.49 0.49
C GLY A 84 -3.97 18.26 -0.79
N ASP A 85 -4.14 19.58 -0.80
CA ASP A 85 -3.98 20.42 -2.00
C ASP A 85 -2.58 20.32 -2.60
N GLU A 86 -1.55 20.48 -1.78
CA GLU A 86 -0.17 20.37 -2.24
C GLU A 86 0.21 18.93 -2.60
N TYR A 87 -0.29 17.94 -1.85
CA TYR A 87 -0.07 16.53 -2.16
C TYR A 87 -0.61 16.16 -3.55
N VAL A 88 -1.86 16.54 -3.82
CA VAL A 88 -2.51 16.32 -5.13
C VAL A 88 -1.75 17.03 -6.23
N LYS A 89 -1.33 18.28 -6.02
CA LYS A 89 -0.56 19.05 -7.01
C LYS A 89 0.75 18.34 -7.36
N ILE A 90 1.53 17.90 -6.38
CA ILE A 90 2.81 17.20 -6.60
C ILE A 90 2.56 15.88 -7.35
N ILE A 91 1.57 15.09 -6.93
CA ILE A 91 1.25 13.81 -7.60
C ILE A 91 0.80 14.04 -9.05
N THR A 92 -0.07 15.02 -9.31
CA THR A 92 -0.51 15.35 -10.67
C THR A 92 0.67 15.80 -11.53
N GLU A 93 1.58 16.63 -11.01
CA GLU A 93 2.77 17.06 -11.76
C GLU A 93 3.71 15.88 -12.07
N LEU A 94 3.89 14.95 -11.12
CA LEU A 94 4.63 13.70 -11.35
C LEU A 94 4.03 12.89 -12.49
N HIS A 95 2.71 12.73 -12.54
CA HIS A 95 2.04 12.03 -13.65
C HIS A 95 2.21 12.73 -14.99
N ASP A 96 1.97 14.05 -15.03
CA ASP A 96 2.08 14.84 -16.26
C ASP A 96 3.49 14.78 -16.84
N ARG A 97 4.50 14.70 -15.97
CA ARG A 97 5.92 14.64 -16.36
C ARG A 97 6.49 13.23 -16.41
N LYS A 98 5.67 12.20 -16.12
CA LYS A 98 6.06 10.78 -16.13
C LYS A 98 7.21 10.45 -15.16
N PHE A 99 7.08 10.91 -13.91
CA PHE A 99 7.96 10.61 -12.78
C PHE A 99 9.46 10.80 -13.10
N PRO A 100 9.88 11.99 -13.53
CA PRO A 100 11.29 12.21 -13.84
C PRO A 100 12.12 12.18 -12.55
N ASP A 101 13.23 11.43 -12.56
CA ASP A 101 14.15 11.35 -11.43
C ASP A 101 14.56 12.74 -10.91
N SER A 102 14.72 13.72 -11.81
CA SER A 102 15.06 15.09 -11.44
C SER A 102 14.06 15.74 -10.48
N MET A 103 12.77 15.43 -10.59
CA MET A 103 11.75 15.96 -9.68
C MET A 103 11.75 15.20 -8.35
N LEU A 104 11.89 13.87 -8.40
CA LEU A 104 11.92 13.06 -7.18
C LEU A 104 13.15 13.34 -6.33
N ASN A 105 14.28 13.65 -6.97
CA ASN A 105 15.53 14.02 -6.32
C ASN A 105 15.48 15.35 -5.56
N ASP A 106 14.43 16.17 -5.73
CA ASP A 106 14.24 17.39 -4.96
C ASP A 106 13.72 17.11 -3.53
N TYR A 107 13.17 15.91 -3.31
CA TYR A 107 12.56 15.50 -2.04
C TYR A 107 13.49 14.61 -1.23
N PHE A 108 13.32 14.63 0.10
CA PHE A 108 14.04 13.69 0.96
C PHE A 108 13.67 12.25 0.59
N ARG A 109 14.67 11.40 0.41
CA ARG A 109 14.51 9.98 0.08
C ARG A 109 14.92 9.13 1.28
N ALA A 110 14.08 8.18 1.65
CA ALA A 110 14.38 7.22 2.70
C ALA A 110 15.63 6.37 2.37
N PRO A 111 16.40 5.92 3.38
CA PRO A 111 17.73 5.36 3.16
C PRO A 111 17.71 3.97 2.51
N PHE A 112 16.65 3.18 2.71
CA PHE A 112 16.58 1.82 2.16
C PHE A 112 15.70 1.74 0.92
N GLU A 113 16.11 0.89 -0.02
CA GLU A 113 15.26 0.43 -1.12
C GLU A 113 14.60 -0.90 -0.75
N LEU A 114 13.37 -1.10 -1.22
CA LEU A 114 12.62 -2.33 -1.02
C LEU A 114 12.38 -3.05 -2.35
N SER A 115 12.40 -4.37 -2.30
CA SER A 115 11.98 -5.22 -3.42
C SER A 115 10.51 -5.59 -3.24
N LEU A 116 9.65 -5.10 -4.13
CA LEU A 116 8.21 -5.41 -4.11
C LEU A 116 7.87 -6.54 -5.09
N THR A 117 7.24 -7.57 -4.57
CA THR A 117 6.83 -8.74 -5.35
C THR A 117 5.33 -8.88 -5.52
N HIS A 118 4.55 -8.22 -4.67
CA HIS A 118 3.10 -8.10 -4.70
C HIS A 118 2.71 -6.89 -3.85
N LEU A 119 1.53 -6.31 -4.09
CA LEU A 119 1.02 -5.20 -3.26
C LEU A 119 -0.29 -5.62 -2.57
N ALA A 120 -0.15 -6.01 -1.30
CA ALA A 120 -1.25 -6.33 -0.40
C ALA A 120 -0.88 -5.86 1.02
N ILE A 121 -1.13 -4.58 1.29
CA ILE A 121 -0.92 -3.95 2.59
C ILE A 121 -2.30 -3.77 3.23
N PRO A 122 -2.60 -4.46 4.34
CA PRO A 122 -3.89 -4.32 5.01
C PRO A 122 -4.04 -2.92 5.60
N TYR A 123 -5.28 -2.57 5.94
CA TYR A 123 -5.56 -1.34 6.66
C TYR A 123 -4.83 -1.32 8.01
N SER A 124 -3.82 -0.47 8.13
CA SER A 124 -2.82 -0.49 9.20
C SER A 124 -2.34 0.93 9.52
N ASN A 125 -1.50 1.09 10.55
CA ASN A 125 -1.01 2.41 10.96
C ASN A 125 -0.07 2.99 9.89
N ALA A 126 -0.27 4.26 9.51
CA ALA A 126 0.55 4.95 8.52
C ALA A 126 2.05 5.05 8.86
N ALA A 127 2.44 4.87 10.13
CA ALA A 127 3.84 4.80 10.57
C ALA A 127 4.61 3.60 10.00
N GLU A 128 3.91 2.56 9.57
CA GLU A 128 4.54 1.36 9.01
C GLU A 128 5.30 1.64 7.71
N GLY A 129 4.78 2.54 6.85
CA GLY A 129 5.43 2.90 5.59
C GLY A 129 6.87 3.38 5.79
N PRO A 130 7.10 4.52 6.48
CA PRO A 130 8.44 5.00 6.82
C PRO A 130 9.33 3.95 7.48
N ARG A 131 8.79 3.18 8.44
CA ARG A 131 9.53 2.17 9.19
C ARG A 131 10.15 1.08 8.31
N TYR A 132 9.43 0.58 7.30
CA TYR A 132 9.99 -0.44 6.40
C TYR A 132 11.14 0.09 5.55
N PHE A 133 11.05 1.35 5.15
CA PHE A 133 12.11 2.06 4.44
C PHE A 133 13.24 2.57 5.35
N GLY A 134 13.15 2.32 6.67
CA GLY A 134 14.15 2.72 7.67
C GLY A 134 14.23 4.23 7.88
N ALA A 135 13.08 4.89 7.82
CA ALA A 135 12.95 6.34 7.96
C ALA A 135 11.87 6.73 8.98
N GLU A 136 11.62 5.87 9.97
CA GLU A 136 10.61 6.08 11.01
C GLU A 136 10.85 7.35 11.85
N GLU A 137 12.11 7.77 11.99
CA GLU A 137 12.50 8.98 12.74
C GLU A 137 12.45 10.23 11.86
N GLU A 138 12.78 10.11 10.58
CA GLU A 138 12.89 11.23 9.64
C GLU A 138 11.56 11.56 8.96
N ILE A 139 10.73 10.56 8.67
CA ILE A 139 9.52 10.72 7.85
C ILE A 139 8.29 10.45 8.71
N LYS A 140 7.61 11.54 9.07
CA LYS A 140 6.28 11.45 9.71
C LYS A 140 5.27 10.72 8.80
N PRO A 141 4.28 10.02 9.36
CA PRO A 141 3.35 9.16 8.64
C PRO A 141 2.28 9.95 7.86
N SER A 142 2.69 10.80 6.92
CA SER A 142 1.84 11.69 6.12
C SER A 142 2.67 12.36 5.03
N GLY A 143 2.10 12.65 3.87
CA GLY A 143 2.75 13.47 2.84
C GLY A 143 3.94 12.81 2.17
N TRP A 144 3.92 11.48 2.06
CA TRP A 144 4.98 10.71 1.41
C TRP A 144 4.42 9.90 0.23
N MET A 145 5.31 9.46 -0.65
CA MET A 145 5.02 8.55 -1.74
C MET A 145 6.14 7.51 -1.87
N ALA A 146 5.77 6.24 -2.01
CA ALA A 146 6.69 5.19 -2.44
C ALA A 146 6.48 4.88 -3.93
N GLN A 147 7.55 5.00 -4.71
CA GLN A 147 7.59 4.62 -6.12
C GLN A 147 8.30 3.27 -6.24
N TYR A 148 7.68 2.32 -6.92
CA TYR A 148 8.26 1.03 -7.28
C TYR A 148 8.31 0.91 -8.80
N ASN A 149 9.50 0.75 -9.37
CA ASN A 149 9.65 0.64 -10.81
C ASN A 149 10.50 -0.56 -11.22
N GLY A 150 10.30 -1.01 -12.45
CA GLY A 150 11.03 -2.13 -13.02
C GLY A 150 10.48 -2.57 -14.36
N THR A 151 11.16 -3.51 -14.99
CA THR A 151 10.64 -4.18 -16.20
C THR A 151 10.08 -5.53 -15.80
N VAL A 152 8.86 -5.85 -16.22
CA VAL A 152 8.26 -7.18 -16.00
C VAL A 152 7.96 -7.88 -17.32
N ILE A 153 7.94 -9.20 -17.28
CA ILE A 153 7.68 -10.10 -18.40
C ILE A 153 6.26 -10.63 -18.24
N VAL A 154 5.45 -10.39 -19.26
CA VAL A 154 4.05 -10.83 -19.30
C VAL A 154 4.00 -12.38 -19.34
N PRO A 155 3.26 -13.03 -18.42
CA PRO A 155 3.24 -14.50 -18.34
C PRO A 155 2.49 -15.14 -19.52
N GLU A 156 1.38 -14.53 -19.94
CA GLU A 156 0.48 -15.07 -20.94
C GLU A 156 -0.09 -13.98 -21.84
N SER A 157 -0.43 -14.33 -23.08
CA SER A 157 -1.12 -13.41 -23.98
C SER A 157 -2.56 -13.21 -23.52
N GLY A 158 -3.04 -11.98 -23.57
CA GLY A 158 -4.41 -11.67 -23.18
C GLY A 158 -4.68 -10.19 -23.06
N ARG A 159 -5.93 -9.87 -22.71
CA ARG A 159 -6.34 -8.52 -22.35
C ARG A 159 -6.41 -8.44 -20.83
N TYR A 160 -5.63 -7.56 -20.24
CA TYR A 160 -5.47 -7.40 -18.79
C TYR A 160 -5.97 -6.03 -18.34
N ARG A 161 -6.45 -5.92 -17.11
CA ARG A 161 -6.55 -4.65 -16.39
C ARG A 161 -6.09 -4.83 -14.95
N PHE A 162 -5.65 -3.73 -14.35
CA PHE A 162 -5.31 -3.69 -12.93
C PHE A 162 -6.52 -3.19 -12.15
N VAL A 163 -6.77 -3.77 -10.99
CA VAL A 163 -7.87 -3.38 -10.09
C VAL A 163 -7.27 -3.12 -8.73
N GLY A 164 -7.52 -1.95 -8.15
CA GLY A 164 -6.88 -1.60 -6.89
C GLY A 164 -7.69 -0.67 -6.01
N ALA A 165 -7.21 -0.49 -4.79
CA ALA A 165 -7.71 0.45 -3.80
C ALA A 165 -6.54 0.96 -2.97
N ALA A 166 -6.66 2.19 -2.48
CA ALA A 166 -5.66 2.80 -1.61
C ALA A 166 -6.29 3.73 -0.59
N ASP A 167 -5.70 3.70 0.60
CA ASP A 167 -5.70 4.79 1.56
C ASP A 167 -4.24 5.29 1.59
N ASP A 168 -3.84 6.31 0.80
CA ASP A 168 -4.72 7.17 -0.02
C ASP A 168 -4.52 7.09 -1.50
N TYR A 169 -3.33 6.79 -1.98
CA TYR A 169 -3.02 6.94 -3.39
C TYR A 169 -2.35 5.69 -3.91
N LEU A 170 -2.81 5.19 -5.05
CA LEU A 170 -2.22 4.13 -5.83
C LEU A 170 -2.35 4.46 -7.30
N SER A 171 -1.26 4.32 -8.05
CA SER A 171 -1.27 4.34 -9.50
C SER A 171 -0.48 3.19 -10.10
N VAL A 172 -0.85 2.81 -11.31
CA VAL A 172 -0.09 1.88 -12.15
C VAL A 172 0.14 2.52 -13.51
N THR A 173 1.40 2.69 -13.87
CA THR A 173 1.86 3.18 -15.16
C THR A 173 2.54 2.04 -15.91
N ILE A 174 2.18 1.86 -17.18
CA ILE A 174 2.79 0.86 -18.06
C ILE A 174 3.30 1.55 -19.32
N ASN A 175 4.60 1.40 -19.58
CA ASN A 175 5.31 2.04 -20.70
C ASN A 175 5.01 3.55 -20.77
N GLY A 176 5.10 4.23 -19.63
CA GLY A 176 4.88 5.68 -19.51
C GLY A 176 3.43 6.14 -19.72
N LYS A 177 2.45 5.23 -19.72
CA LYS A 177 1.02 5.55 -19.76
C LYS A 177 0.32 5.00 -18.53
N VAL A 178 -0.38 5.88 -17.81
CA VAL A 178 -1.17 5.49 -16.63
C VAL A 178 -2.32 4.58 -17.04
N ARG A 179 -2.47 3.48 -16.30
CA ARG A 179 -3.47 2.43 -16.48
C ARG A 179 -4.40 2.29 -15.29
N LEU A 180 -4.04 2.81 -14.12
CA LEU A 180 -4.88 2.83 -12.93
C LEU A 180 -4.58 4.08 -12.12
N TYR A 181 -5.63 4.77 -11.69
CA TYR A 181 -5.65 5.64 -10.51
C TYR A 181 -6.66 5.04 -9.54
N ALA A 182 -6.20 4.59 -8.38
CA ALA A 182 -7.04 4.12 -7.29
C ALA A 182 -6.68 4.92 -6.05
N CYS A 183 -7.52 5.88 -5.69
CA CYS A 183 -7.24 6.79 -4.60
C CYS A 183 -8.40 6.83 -3.60
N TRP A 184 -8.14 7.41 -2.44
CA TRP A 184 -9.15 7.74 -1.46
C TRP A 184 -10.20 8.67 -2.07
N PRO A 185 -11.50 8.52 -1.72
CA PRO A 185 -12.58 9.25 -2.40
C PRO A 185 -12.41 10.76 -2.48
N SER A 186 -11.78 11.40 -1.49
CA SER A 186 -11.59 12.85 -1.47
C SER A 186 -10.54 13.37 -2.46
N ILE A 187 -9.66 12.51 -2.98
CA ILE A 187 -8.59 12.89 -3.93
C ILE A 187 -8.70 12.18 -5.28
N GLN A 188 -9.53 11.14 -5.41
CA GLN A 188 -9.72 10.38 -6.67
C GLN A 188 -9.96 11.28 -7.88
N GLN A 189 -11.03 12.09 -7.86
CA GLN A 189 -11.39 12.94 -9.00
C GLN A 189 -10.35 14.05 -9.27
N ARG A 190 -9.60 14.46 -8.24
CA ARG A 190 -8.62 15.55 -8.34
C ARG A 190 -7.30 15.09 -8.95
N ILE A 191 -6.89 13.85 -8.66
CA ILE A 191 -5.70 13.22 -9.26
C ILE A 191 -6.03 12.63 -10.63
N ALA A 192 -7.10 11.83 -10.70
CA ALA A 192 -7.43 11.07 -11.92
C ALA A 192 -8.12 11.95 -13.00
N GLY A 193 -8.73 13.08 -12.61
CA GLY A 193 -9.31 14.03 -13.56
C GLY A 193 -10.28 13.36 -14.55
N ASP A 194 -10.07 13.61 -15.84
CA ASP A 194 -10.91 13.07 -16.91
C ASP A 194 -10.74 11.55 -17.15
N TRP A 195 -9.70 10.93 -16.58
CA TRP A 195 -9.54 9.48 -16.64
C TRP A 195 -10.65 8.76 -15.87
N ASP A 196 -11.09 9.32 -14.73
CA ASP A 196 -12.08 8.74 -13.84
C ASP A 196 -13.52 8.91 -14.36
N LYS A 197 -13.86 10.11 -14.84
CA LYS A 197 -15.21 10.46 -15.37
C LYS A 197 -15.71 9.51 -16.47
N LYS A 198 -14.79 8.88 -17.19
CA LYS A 198 -15.09 8.00 -18.34
C LYS A 198 -15.33 6.54 -17.91
N LYS A 199 -15.22 6.22 -16.61
CA LYS A 199 -15.23 4.85 -16.12
C LYS A 199 -16.47 4.54 -15.29
N LYS A 200 -16.96 3.31 -15.48
CA LYS A 200 -17.87 2.64 -14.55
C LYS A 200 -17.01 1.72 -13.69
N SER A 201 -16.47 2.25 -12.60
CA SER A 201 -15.66 1.51 -11.63
C SER A 201 -15.91 2.03 -10.22
N GLY A 202 -15.43 1.34 -9.20
CA GLY A 202 -15.77 1.66 -7.83
C GLY A 202 -17.19 1.20 -7.47
N GLU A 203 -17.67 0.12 -8.09
CA GLU A 203 -18.95 -0.54 -7.74
C GLU A 203 -18.82 -1.46 -6.52
N TRP A 204 -17.59 -1.88 -6.20
CA TRP A 204 -17.30 -2.82 -5.13
C TRP A 204 -16.51 -2.18 -3.99
N ASP A 205 -16.85 -2.57 -2.77
CA ASP A 205 -16.08 -2.18 -1.59
C ASP A 205 -14.72 -2.86 -1.64
N SER A 206 -13.70 -2.13 -1.17
CA SER A 206 -12.39 -2.70 -0.92
C SER A 206 -12.29 -3.14 0.55
N PRO A 207 -11.22 -3.88 0.93
CA PRO A 207 -10.97 -4.19 2.34
C PRO A 207 -10.32 -3.02 3.10
N LEU A 208 -10.19 -1.84 2.48
CA LEU A 208 -9.44 -0.69 2.99
C LEU A 208 -10.40 0.44 3.40
N ALA A 209 -11.21 0.19 4.43
CA ALA A 209 -12.22 1.11 4.94
C ALA A 209 -13.17 1.63 3.82
N ASN A 210 -13.24 2.95 3.61
CA ASN A 210 -14.15 3.56 2.64
C ASN A 210 -13.56 3.63 1.22
N ALA A 211 -12.36 3.12 0.98
CA ALA A 211 -11.81 3.05 -0.36
C ALA A 211 -12.61 2.05 -1.23
N ARG A 212 -12.80 2.40 -2.50
CA ARG A 212 -13.53 1.59 -3.48
C ARG A 212 -12.55 0.87 -4.39
N LEU A 213 -12.91 -0.32 -4.88
CA LEU A 213 -12.11 -1.00 -5.90
C LEU A 213 -12.27 -0.32 -7.25
N ILE A 214 -11.20 0.33 -7.72
CA ILE A 214 -11.15 1.00 -9.00
C ILE A 214 -10.55 0.08 -10.06
N ALA A 215 -11.21 -0.01 -11.21
CA ALA A 215 -10.77 -0.81 -12.34
C ALA A 215 -10.06 0.05 -13.37
N GLY A 216 -8.83 -0.35 -13.70
CA GLY A 216 -7.96 0.29 -14.65
C GLY A 216 -8.39 0.11 -16.11
N ASP A 217 -7.58 0.65 -17.00
CA ASP A 217 -7.74 0.48 -18.44
C ASP A 217 -7.39 -0.94 -18.85
N TRP A 218 -8.21 -1.49 -19.74
CA TRP A 218 -7.85 -2.73 -20.41
C TRP A 218 -6.68 -2.51 -21.39
N ILE A 219 -5.70 -3.42 -21.33
CA ILE A 219 -4.52 -3.42 -22.19
C ILE A 219 -4.32 -4.81 -22.80
N ASN A 220 -3.94 -4.86 -24.08
CA ASN A 220 -3.56 -6.12 -24.73
C ASN A 220 -2.07 -6.36 -24.52
N LEU A 221 -1.73 -7.49 -23.93
CA LEU A 221 -0.37 -7.90 -23.65
C LEU A 221 -0.08 -9.24 -24.31
N ARG A 222 1.17 -9.45 -24.72
CA ARG A 222 1.63 -10.71 -25.33
C ARG A 222 2.54 -11.45 -24.36
N ALA A 223 2.41 -12.78 -24.29
CA ALA A 223 3.33 -13.62 -23.52
C ALA A 223 4.79 -13.31 -23.90
N GLY A 224 5.66 -13.19 -22.90
CA GLY A 224 7.08 -12.85 -23.08
C GLY A 224 7.35 -11.37 -23.39
N GLN A 225 6.33 -10.53 -23.57
CA GLN A 225 6.50 -9.10 -23.74
C GLN A 225 7.13 -8.51 -22.47
N LYS A 226 8.21 -7.75 -22.64
CA LYS A 226 8.78 -6.90 -21.59
C LYS A 226 7.98 -5.61 -21.54
N ILE A 227 7.50 -5.24 -20.36
CA ILE A 227 6.82 -3.97 -20.11
C ILE A 227 7.51 -3.24 -18.96
N GLU A 228 7.72 -1.94 -19.14
CA GLU A 228 8.11 -1.08 -18.03
C GLU A 228 6.88 -0.83 -17.17
N MET A 229 7.00 -1.13 -15.89
CA MET A 229 5.96 -0.92 -14.91
C MET A 229 6.47 0.02 -13.83
N GLU A 230 5.63 1.00 -13.52
CA GLU A 230 5.81 1.89 -12.39
C GLU A 230 4.52 1.88 -11.57
N LEU A 231 4.68 1.55 -10.30
CA LEU A 231 3.67 1.58 -9.26
C LEU A 231 4.03 2.74 -8.34
N ALA A 232 3.07 3.58 -8.01
CA ALA A 232 3.27 4.59 -6.97
C ALA A 232 2.15 4.47 -5.94
N ILE A 233 2.52 4.41 -4.66
CA ILE A 233 1.60 4.45 -3.53
C ILE A 233 1.92 5.64 -2.63
N GLY A 234 0.95 6.13 -1.87
CA GLY A 234 1.26 7.18 -0.90
C GLY A 234 0.12 7.54 0.03
N GLU A 235 0.45 8.38 0.99
CA GLU A 235 -0.31 8.58 2.24
C GLU A 235 -0.44 10.06 2.57
N ARG A 236 -1.65 10.46 2.96
CA ARG A 236 -2.04 11.75 3.56
C ARG A 236 -3.36 11.59 4.33
N PRO A 237 -3.75 12.45 5.26
CA PRO A 237 -2.90 13.33 6.03
C PRO A 237 -2.15 12.56 7.12
N GLY A 238 -2.15 11.23 7.12
CA GLY A 238 -1.77 10.37 8.23
C GLY A 238 -2.96 9.71 8.91
N GLY A 239 -2.66 8.78 9.81
CA GLY A 239 -3.65 7.96 10.50
C GLY A 239 -3.50 6.51 10.10
N MET A 240 -4.37 6.05 9.19
CA MET A 240 -4.37 4.69 8.68
C MET A 240 -4.03 4.68 7.20
N VAL A 241 -3.37 3.62 6.77
CA VAL A 241 -2.89 3.42 5.41
C VAL A 241 -3.25 2.00 4.96
N GLY A 242 -3.43 1.81 3.66
CA GLY A 242 -3.57 0.48 3.10
C GLY A 242 -3.53 0.50 1.58
N PHE A 243 -3.04 -0.57 0.97
CA PHE A 243 -2.89 -0.64 -0.48
C PHE A 243 -3.16 -2.04 -0.99
N LEU A 244 -3.93 -2.12 -2.08
CA LEU A 244 -4.24 -3.39 -2.72
C LEU A 244 -4.15 -3.26 -4.23
N LEU A 245 -3.41 -4.18 -4.86
CA LEU A 245 -3.36 -4.31 -6.31
C LEU A 245 -3.65 -5.75 -6.76
N GLN A 246 -4.67 -5.88 -7.59
CA GLN A 246 -5.14 -7.11 -8.21
C GLN A 246 -5.04 -6.99 -9.74
N VAL A 247 -5.10 -8.13 -10.42
CA VAL A 247 -5.07 -8.23 -11.88
C VAL A 247 -6.28 -9.01 -12.35
N GLU A 248 -6.94 -8.48 -13.38
CA GLU A 248 -8.02 -9.17 -14.07
C GLU A 248 -7.62 -9.44 -15.52
N LYS A 249 -7.80 -10.69 -15.95
CA LYS A 249 -7.66 -11.12 -17.35
C LYS A 249 -9.05 -11.27 -17.95
N ALA A 250 -9.28 -10.63 -19.10
CA ALA A 250 -10.57 -10.67 -19.78
C ALA A 250 -10.91 -12.10 -20.21
N ASN A 251 -12.20 -12.43 -20.15
CA ASN A 251 -12.75 -13.75 -20.48
C ASN A 251 -12.30 -14.90 -19.56
N GLU A 252 -11.58 -14.59 -18.48
CA GLU A 252 -11.29 -15.56 -17.43
C GLU A 252 -12.53 -15.73 -16.55
N ASN A 253 -12.83 -16.98 -16.17
CA ASN A 253 -13.94 -17.27 -15.27
C ASN A 253 -13.43 -17.24 -13.83
N TYR A 254 -13.60 -16.09 -13.18
CA TYR A 254 -13.32 -15.91 -11.76
C TYR A 254 -14.52 -16.31 -10.91
N ARG A 255 -14.25 -16.92 -9.74
CA ARG A 255 -15.28 -17.05 -8.71
C ARG A 255 -15.79 -15.67 -8.31
N LYS A 256 -17.01 -15.62 -7.80
CA LYS A 256 -17.62 -14.40 -7.26
C LYS A 256 -17.88 -14.58 -5.78
N ASP A 257 -17.75 -13.49 -5.03
CA ASP A 257 -18.18 -13.46 -3.64
C ASP A 257 -19.73 -13.41 -3.56
N PRO A 258 -20.33 -13.52 -2.36
CA PRO A 258 -21.79 -13.48 -2.20
C PRO A 258 -22.46 -12.21 -2.72
N ASN A 259 -21.72 -11.10 -2.87
CA ASN A 259 -22.23 -9.84 -3.40
C ASN A 259 -22.09 -9.77 -4.93
N GLY A 260 -21.50 -10.79 -5.56
CA GLY A 260 -21.30 -10.85 -7.01
C GLY A 260 -20.01 -10.21 -7.50
N ARG A 261 -19.15 -9.73 -6.58
CA ARG A 261 -17.84 -9.18 -6.94
C ARG A 261 -16.92 -10.30 -7.44
N PRO A 262 -16.23 -10.12 -8.57
CA PRO A 262 -15.18 -11.04 -8.98
C PRO A 262 -14.08 -11.14 -7.91
N ILE A 263 -13.74 -12.37 -7.52
CA ILE A 263 -12.60 -12.68 -6.67
C ILE A 263 -11.37 -12.72 -7.58
N LEU A 264 -10.53 -11.69 -7.49
CA LEU A 264 -9.39 -11.50 -8.38
C LEU A 264 -8.07 -11.93 -7.72
N PRO A 265 -7.07 -12.34 -8.51
CA PRO A 265 -5.74 -12.61 -8.00
C PRO A 265 -4.97 -11.32 -7.76
N LEU A 266 -4.02 -11.36 -6.83
CA LEU A 266 -3.06 -10.29 -6.63
C LEU A 266 -2.17 -10.08 -7.87
N PHE A 267 -1.74 -8.84 -8.08
CA PHE A 267 -0.57 -8.62 -8.91
C PHE A 267 0.66 -9.23 -8.23
N THR A 268 1.41 -10.04 -8.97
CA THR A 268 2.65 -10.64 -8.47
C THR A 268 3.75 -10.63 -9.52
N THR A 269 5.00 -10.49 -9.08
CA THR A 269 6.19 -10.64 -9.93
C THR A 269 6.96 -11.94 -9.65
N GLN A 270 6.57 -12.67 -8.61
CA GLN A 270 7.00 -14.03 -8.32
C GLN A 270 5.84 -14.84 -7.73
N ALA A 271 5.94 -16.17 -7.76
CA ALA A 271 4.96 -17.01 -7.09
C ALA A 271 4.97 -16.75 -5.57
N LEU A 272 3.78 -16.62 -4.97
CA LEU A 272 3.63 -16.47 -3.52
C LEU A 272 3.71 -17.84 -2.86
N ASP A 273 4.64 -18.00 -1.92
CA ASP A 273 4.73 -19.22 -1.11
C ASP A 273 3.50 -19.36 -0.17
N PRO A 274 3.17 -20.58 0.29
CA PRO A 274 2.00 -20.81 1.13
C PRO A 274 1.97 -20.00 2.44
N ALA A 275 3.13 -19.68 3.02
CA ALA A 275 3.18 -18.90 4.26
C ALA A 275 2.80 -17.44 3.99
N THR A 276 3.31 -16.86 2.89
CA THR A 276 2.93 -15.52 2.42
C THR A 276 1.43 -15.46 2.09
N GLN A 277 0.88 -16.48 1.42
CA GLN A 277 -0.56 -16.53 1.14
C GLN A 277 -1.39 -16.59 2.44
N GLN A 278 -0.95 -17.38 3.42
CA GLN A 278 -1.65 -17.50 4.71
C GLN A 278 -1.58 -16.21 5.53
N ASP A 279 -0.45 -15.50 5.49
CA ASP A 279 -0.28 -14.19 6.13
C ASP A 279 -1.20 -13.13 5.50
N ILE A 280 -1.30 -13.08 4.18
CA ILE A 280 -2.23 -12.18 3.50
C ILE A 280 -3.68 -12.51 3.87
N LYS A 281 -4.06 -13.81 3.85
CA LYS A 281 -5.42 -14.24 4.24
C LYS A 281 -5.77 -13.81 5.65
N SER A 282 -4.85 -13.93 6.61
CA SER A 282 -5.13 -13.56 8.01
C SER A 282 -5.30 -12.05 8.18
N LYS A 283 -4.55 -11.24 7.42
CA LYS A 283 -4.55 -9.78 7.51
C LYS A 283 -5.73 -9.11 6.80
N PHE A 284 -6.27 -9.74 5.76
CA PHE A 284 -7.39 -9.20 4.96
C PHE A 284 -8.77 -9.73 5.40
N GLY A 285 -8.83 -10.46 6.52
CA GLY A 285 -10.06 -10.91 7.13
C GLY A 285 -10.91 -11.79 6.19
N SER A 286 -12.15 -11.38 5.96
CA SER A 286 -13.09 -12.10 5.07
C SER A 286 -12.92 -11.77 3.58
N TYR A 287 -11.99 -10.87 3.22
CA TYR A 287 -11.78 -10.52 1.82
C TYR A 287 -11.08 -11.66 1.07
N GLU A 288 -11.80 -12.25 0.12
CA GLU A 288 -11.28 -13.35 -0.69
C GLU A 288 -10.43 -12.87 -1.88
N PHE A 289 -9.36 -13.62 -2.13
CA PHE A 289 -8.48 -13.54 -3.30
C PHE A 289 -8.52 -14.85 -4.10
N GLU A 290 -8.22 -14.75 -5.39
CA GLU A 290 -7.98 -15.92 -6.24
C GLU A 290 -6.53 -16.36 -6.07
N TRP A 291 -6.32 -17.62 -5.69
CA TRP A 291 -4.99 -18.19 -5.35
C TRP A 291 -4.52 -19.22 -6.36
N GLU A 292 -5.42 -19.74 -7.21
CA GLU A 292 -5.08 -20.76 -8.19
C GLU A 292 -4.64 -20.14 -9.52
N LYS A 293 -5.35 -19.09 -9.96
CA LYS A 293 -5.13 -18.42 -11.25
C LYS A 293 -4.33 -17.13 -11.10
N VAL A 294 -3.21 -17.18 -10.40
CA VAL A 294 -2.37 -15.99 -10.13
C VAL A 294 -1.37 -15.74 -11.27
N PRO A 295 -1.51 -14.66 -12.05
CA PRO A 295 -0.52 -14.33 -13.07
C PRO A 295 0.78 -13.84 -12.42
N VAL A 296 1.92 -14.38 -12.87
CA VAL A 296 3.25 -14.01 -12.39
C VAL A 296 4.00 -13.19 -13.45
N PHE A 297 4.04 -11.88 -13.26
CA PHE A 297 4.75 -10.93 -14.12
C PHE A 297 6.23 -10.89 -13.75
N ARG A 298 6.99 -11.91 -14.14
CA ARG A 298 8.41 -12.07 -13.75
C ARG A 298 9.23 -10.81 -14.06
N SER A 299 9.98 -10.28 -13.09
CA SER A 299 10.87 -9.16 -13.40
C SER A 299 11.93 -9.56 -14.43
N ALA A 300 12.18 -8.69 -15.41
CA ALA A 300 13.24 -8.86 -16.39
C ALA A 300 14.53 -8.32 -15.78
N LYS A 301 15.61 -9.12 -15.79
CA LYS A 301 16.94 -8.66 -15.36
C LYS A 301 17.27 -7.32 -15.99
N THR A 302 17.54 -6.31 -15.17
CA THR A 302 18.28 -5.13 -15.62
C THR A 302 19.72 -5.60 -15.82
N SER A 303 20.15 -5.83 -17.06
CA SER A 303 21.59 -5.95 -17.31
C SER A 303 22.20 -4.61 -16.90
N LYS A 304 23.03 -4.59 -15.86
CA LYS A 304 23.85 -3.42 -15.53
C LYS A 304 24.52 -2.95 -16.83
N ARG A 305 24.22 -1.72 -17.25
CA ARG A 305 25.08 -1.01 -18.20
C ARG A 305 26.30 -0.50 -17.45
#